data_AF-A0A2G6GNR8-F1
#
_entry.id   AF-A0A2G6GNR8-F1
#
_cell.length_a   1.000
_cell.length_b   1.000
_cell.length_c   1.000
_cell.angle_alpha   90.00
_cell.angle_beta   90.00
_cell.angle_gamma   90.00
#
_symmetry.space_group_name_H-M   'P 1'
#
loop_
_entity.id
_entity.type
_entity.pdbx_description
1 polymer ?
#
loop_
_entity_poly.entity_id
_entity_poly.type
_entity_poly.pdbx_seq_one_letter_code
_entity_poly.pdbx_strand_id
1 'polypeptide(L)'
;MGTFLGAIWANESWGRYWGWDPKETWSLITIIVYTFVTHLRLISGIKGTFVFNILSLYAISSVLMTYFGVNYYLSGLHSYAGGAPVPIPDFLYYAIALFVGLSFLAWIGMKKSLSTQ
;
A
#
# COMPACT_ATOMS: atom_id res chain seq x y z
N MET A 1 -2.37 0.98 -14.82
CA MET A 1 -2.83 0.25 -16.02
C MET A 1 -3.86 -0.83 -15.69
N GLY A 2 -3.57 -1.78 -14.80
CA GLY A 2 -4.51 -2.85 -14.43
C GLY A 2 -5.89 -2.38 -13.96
N THR A 3 -5.95 -1.35 -13.11
CA THR A 3 -7.22 -0.81 -12.59
C THR A 3 -8.11 -0.17 -13.66
N PHE A 4 -7.52 0.46 -14.68
CA PHE A 4 -8.28 1.08 -15.78
C PHE A 4 -8.81 0.04 -16.77
N LEU A 5 -8.01 -0.97 -17.12
CA LEU A 5 -8.46 -2.08 -17.95
C LEU A 5 -9.53 -2.92 -17.23
N GLY A 6 -9.39 -3.11 -15.92
CA GLY A 6 -10.42 -3.74 -15.08
C GLY A 6 -11.74 -2.97 -15.07
N ALA A 7 -11.69 -1.64 -15.03
CA ALA A 7 -12.89 -0.79 -15.10
C ALA A 7 -13.62 -0.89 -16.46
N ILE A 8 -12.87 -1.00 -17.57
CA ILE A 8 -13.46 -1.21 -18.90
C ILE A 8 -14.13 -2.59 -18.99
N TRP A 9 -13.46 -3.63 -18.51
CA TRP A 9 -14.02 -4.98 -18.48
C TRP A 9 -15.25 -5.10 -17.57
N ALA A 10 -15.27 -4.39 -16.44
CA ALA A 10 -16.41 -4.34 -15.53
C ALA A 10 -17.63 -3.67 -16.19
N ASN A 11 -17.41 -2.67 -17.06
CA ASN A 11 -18.49 -2.05 -17.82
C ASN A 11 -19.09 -3.02 -18.84
N GLU A 12 -18.24 -3.77 -19.55
CA GLU A 12 -18.69 -4.79 -20.51
C GLU A 12 -19.44 -5.94 -19.81
N SER A 13 -19.04 -6.30 -18.58
CA SER A 13 -19.60 -7.45 -17.86
C SER A 13 -20.85 -7.11 -17.05
N TRP A 14 -20.90 -5.93 -16.42
CA TRP A 14 -21.92 -5.58 -15.42
C TRP A 14 -22.55 -4.19 -15.63
N GLY A 15 -22.27 -3.53 -16.77
CA GLY A 15 -22.90 -2.27 -17.16
C GLY A 15 -22.46 -1.03 -16.37
N ARG A 16 -21.44 -1.15 -15.50
CA ARG A 16 -20.90 -0.03 -14.71
C ARG A 16 -19.37 -0.02 -14.75
N TYR A 17 -18.76 1.16 -14.82
CA TYR A 17 -17.29 1.30 -14.82
C TYR A 17 -16.69 1.16 -13.42
N TRP A 18 -17.45 1.52 -12.38
CA TRP A 18 -16.97 1.61 -11.01
C TRP A 18 -18.15 1.52 -10.03
N GLY A 19 -18.00 0.71 -8.98
CA GLY A 19 -18.99 0.48 -7.93
C GLY A 19 -18.62 1.06 -6.57
N TRP A 20 -17.43 1.69 -6.41
CA TRP A 20 -16.94 2.22 -5.13
C TRP A 20 -16.87 1.19 -3.99
N ASP A 21 -16.83 -0.09 -4.35
CA ASP A 21 -16.65 -1.17 -3.37
C ASP A 21 -15.31 -0.96 -2.64
N PRO A 22 -15.19 -1.33 -1.35
CA PRO A 22 -13.92 -1.31 -0.63
C PRO A 22 -12.73 -1.80 -1.45
N LYS A 23 -12.89 -2.85 -2.28
CA LYS A 23 -11.80 -3.38 -3.11
C LYS A 23 -11.39 -2.44 -4.25
N GLU A 24 -12.36 -1.79 -4.88
CA GLU A 24 -12.12 -0.85 -5.97
C GLU A 24 -11.50 0.45 -5.44
N THR A 25 -12.04 0.99 -4.34
CA THR A 25 -11.54 2.22 -3.71
C THR A 25 -10.08 2.07 -3.27
N TRP A 26 -9.71 0.92 -2.69
CA TRP A 26 -8.33 0.66 -2.28
C TRP A 26 -7.37 0.43 -3.46
N SER A 27 -7.86 -0.11 -4.58
CA SER A 27 -7.10 -0.16 -5.83
C SER A 27 -6.76 1.24 -6.35
N LEU A 28 -7.70 2.19 -6.26
CA LEU A 28 -7.45 3.60 -6.61
C LEU A 28 -6.44 4.26 -5.66
N ILE A 29 -6.61 4.09 -4.34
CA ILE A 29 -5.67 4.61 -3.33
C ILE A 29 -4.25 4.12 -3.60
N THR A 30 -4.09 2.83 -3.89
CA THR A 30 -2.78 2.24 -4.17
C THR A 30 -2.11 2.87 -5.40
N ILE A 31 -2.87 3.14 -6.48
CA ILE A 31 -2.33 3.86 -7.63
C ILE A 31 -1.86 5.27 -7.24
N ILE A 32 -2.65 6.00 -6.46
CA ILE A 32 -2.31 7.36 -6.03
C ILE A 32 -1.03 7.34 -5.18
N VAL A 33 -0.93 6.42 -4.22
CA VAL A 33 0.25 6.27 -3.36
C VAL A 33 1.51 5.97 -4.19
N TYR A 34 1.44 5.00 -5.11
CA TYR A 34 2.57 4.66 -5.98
C TYR A 34 2.94 5.80 -6.94
N THR A 35 1.95 6.51 -7.46
CA THR A 35 2.16 7.69 -8.30
C THR A 35 2.87 8.77 -7.52
N PHE A 36 2.46 9.04 -6.28
CA PHE A 36 3.10 10.04 -5.43
C PHE A 36 4.55 9.66 -5.11
N VAL A 37 4.79 8.43 -4.68
CA VAL A 37 6.14 7.92 -4.34
C VAL A 37 7.09 8.00 -5.54
N THR A 38 6.62 7.66 -6.73
CA THR A 38 7.42 7.77 -7.96
C THR A 38 7.58 9.23 -8.43
N HIS A 39 6.58 10.08 -8.22
CA HIS A 39 6.65 11.51 -8.56
C HIS A 39 7.65 12.27 -7.67
N LEU A 40 7.71 11.95 -6.37
CA LEU A 40 8.70 12.51 -5.45
C LEU A 40 10.15 12.22 -5.88
N ARG A 41 10.39 11.11 -6.59
CA ARG A 41 11.71 10.79 -7.17
C ARG A 41 12.14 11.79 -8.26
N LEU A 42 11.19 12.38 -8.97
CA LEU A 42 11.47 13.33 -10.05
C LEU A 42 11.85 14.72 -9.52
N ILE A 43 11.46 15.03 -8.28
CA ILE A 43 11.76 16.30 -7.61
C ILE A 43 13.23 16.31 -7.18
N SER A 44 14.01 17.28 -7.69
CA SER A 44 15.46 17.37 -7.47
C SER A 44 15.88 17.46 -6.01
N GLY A 45 15.03 17.99 -5.13
CA GLY A 45 15.29 18.11 -3.69
C GLY A 45 15.17 16.80 -2.90
N ILE A 46 14.56 15.74 -3.46
CA ILE A 46 14.25 14.49 -2.74
C ILE A 46 14.86 13.26 -3.44
N LYS A 47 15.84 13.49 -4.33
CA LYS A 47 16.54 12.43 -5.11
C LYS A 47 17.38 11.47 -4.28
N GLY A 48 17.39 11.58 -2.96
CA GLY A 48 18.11 10.66 -2.09
C GLY A 48 17.55 9.25 -2.22
N THR A 49 18.40 8.30 -2.63
CA THR A 49 18.07 6.86 -2.73
C THR A 49 17.46 6.33 -1.42
N PHE A 50 17.91 6.87 -0.27
CA PHE A 50 17.35 6.55 1.04
C PHE A 50 15.86 6.91 1.17
N VAL A 51 15.50 8.14 0.82
CA VAL A 51 14.10 8.63 0.94
C VAL A 51 13.21 7.84 0.00
N PHE A 52 13.67 7.57 -1.22
CA PHE A 52 12.94 6.75 -2.19
C PHE A 52 12.74 5.31 -1.70
N ASN A 53 13.74 4.68 -1.09
CA ASN A 53 13.63 3.32 -0.57
C ASN A 53 12.64 3.22 0.60
N ILE A 54 12.66 4.19 1.52
CA ILE A 54 11.71 4.26 2.63
C ILE A 54 10.28 4.48 2.10
N LEU A 55 10.08 5.45 1.21
CA LEU A 55 8.77 5.71 0.63
C LEU A 55 8.22 4.51 -0.14
N SER A 56 9.07 3.79 -0.88
CA SER A 56 8.70 2.58 -1.60
C SER A 56 8.32 1.43 -0.66
N LEU A 57 9.02 1.30 0.47
CA LEU A 57 8.68 0.35 1.52
C LEU A 57 7.28 0.64 2.05
N TYR A 58 6.97 1.89 2.42
CA TYR A 58 5.61 2.26 2.87
C TYR A 58 4.57 2.16 1.76
N ALA A 59 4.91 2.36 0.48
CA ALA A 59 3.98 2.19 -0.64
C ALA A 59 3.42 0.75 -0.72
N ILE A 60 4.26 -0.25 -0.44
CA ILE A 60 3.87 -1.66 -0.41
C ILE A 60 2.79 -1.92 0.66
N SER A 61 2.80 -1.18 1.77
CA SER A 61 1.77 -1.30 2.80
C SER A 61 0.36 -0.98 2.29
N SER A 62 0.22 -0.06 1.30
CA SER A 62 -1.06 0.23 0.65
C SER A 62 -1.60 -0.98 -0.12
N VAL A 63 -0.72 -1.75 -0.78
CA VAL A 63 -1.08 -2.98 -1.48
C VAL A 63 -1.51 -4.05 -0.48
N LEU A 64 -0.75 -4.19 0.62
CA LEU A 64 -1.07 -5.12 1.70
C LEU A 64 -2.42 -4.78 2.35
N MET A 65 -2.75 -3.48 2.49
CA MET A 65 -4.05 -3.05 2.99
C MET A 65 -5.19 -3.40 2.01
N THR A 66 -4.94 -3.39 0.70
CA THR A 66 -5.92 -3.84 -0.30
C THR A 66 -6.13 -5.37 -0.23
N TYR A 67 -5.05 -6.14 -0.04
CA TYR A 67 -5.09 -7.61 -0.01
C TYR A 67 -5.61 -8.17 1.32
N PHE A 68 -5.13 -7.65 2.44
CA PHE A 68 -5.49 -8.13 3.79
C PHE A 68 -6.52 -7.20 4.43
N GLY A 69 -6.27 -5.90 4.43
CA GLY A 69 -7.16 -4.92 5.08
C GLY A 69 -8.60 -4.94 4.56
N VAL A 70 -8.81 -4.94 3.25
CA VAL A 70 -10.18 -4.99 2.71
C VAL A 70 -10.85 -6.33 2.98
N ASN A 71 -10.12 -7.44 2.97
CA ASN A 71 -10.72 -8.75 3.22
C ASN A 71 -11.01 -9.02 4.71
N TYR A 72 -10.27 -8.41 5.64
CA TYR A 72 -10.41 -8.63 7.09
C TYR A 72 -11.08 -7.47 7.86
N TYR A 73 -10.88 -6.20 7.46
CA TYR A 73 -11.35 -5.01 8.18
C TYR A 73 -12.56 -4.31 7.55
N LEU A 74 -12.71 -4.30 6.22
CA LEU A 74 -13.87 -3.74 5.55
C LEU A 74 -14.80 -4.87 5.08
N SER A 75 -15.78 -5.22 5.90
CA SER A 75 -16.83 -6.18 5.52
C SER A 75 -17.66 -5.64 4.34
N GLY A 76 -17.32 -6.05 3.11
CA GLY A 76 -18.23 -5.94 1.96
C GLY A 76 -19.23 -7.11 1.93
N LEU A 77 -20.22 -7.08 1.03
CA LEU A 77 -21.32 -8.08 0.86
C LEU A 77 -20.86 -9.54 0.61
N HIS A 78 -19.55 -9.82 0.61
CA HIS A 78 -18.92 -11.14 0.59
C HIS A 78 -18.02 -11.40 1.82
N SER A 79 -18.31 -10.77 2.96
CA SER A 79 -17.62 -11.05 4.22
C SER A 79 -18.10 -12.40 4.75
N TYR A 80 -17.29 -13.44 4.61
CA TYR A 80 -17.49 -14.74 5.27
C TYR A 80 -17.25 -14.69 6.79
N ALA A 81 -17.00 -13.50 7.36
CA ALA A 81 -16.84 -13.28 8.79
C ALA A 81 -18.18 -12.83 9.39
N GLY A 82 -19.04 -13.80 9.70
CA GLY A 82 -20.22 -13.56 10.49
C GLY A 82 -19.85 -13.07 11.90
N GLY A 83 -20.20 -11.81 12.19
CA GLY A 83 -20.67 -11.39 13.52
C GLY A 83 -19.71 -11.26 14.70
N ALA A 84 -18.42 -11.59 14.58
CA ALA A 84 -17.45 -11.38 15.66
C ALA A 84 -16.27 -10.51 15.18
N PRO A 85 -15.73 -9.60 16.03
CA PRO A 85 -14.51 -8.89 15.71
C PRO A 85 -13.40 -9.92 15.50
N VAL A 86 -13.01 -10.11 14.24
CA VAL A 86 -11.93 -11.04 13.90
C VAL A 86 -10.67 -10.51 14.61
N PRO A 87 -10.02 -11.30 15.48
CA PRO A 87 -8.79 -10.86 16.12
C PRO A 87 -7.79 -10.45 15.04
N ILE A 88 -7.14 -9.31 15.26
CA ILE A 88 -6.11 -8.82 14.34
C ILE A 88 -5.09 -9.95 14.15
N PRO A 89 -4.88 -10.43 12.92
CA PRO A 89 -4.04 -11.59 12.73
C PRO A 89 -2.59 -11.28 13.14
N ASP A 90 -1.96 -12.19 13.86
CA ASP A 90 -0.65 -11.99 14.51
C ASP A 90 0.45 -11.55 13.52
N PHE A 91 0.36 -11.98 12.25
CA PHE A 91 1.28 -11.58 11.19
C PHE A 91 1.33 -10.07 10.96
N LEU A 92 0.27 -9.32 11.28
CA LEU A 92 0.23 -7.87 11.12
C LEU A 92 1.20 -7.19 12.08
N TYR A 93 1.29 -7.67 13.32
CA TYR A 93 2.24 -7.14 14.30
C TYR A 93 3.69 -7.39 13.86
N TYR A 94 3.98 -8.59 13.33
CA TYR A 94 5.29 -8.90 12.77
C TYR A 94 5.61 -8.06 11.54
N ALA A 95 4.63 -7.80 10.66
CA ALA A 95 4.81 -6.93 9.51
C ALA A 95 5.13 -5.49 9.93
N ILE A 96 4.38 -4.90 10.87
CA ILE A 96 4.64 -3.55 11.39
C ILE A 96 6.02 -3.48 12.04
N ALA A 97 6.38 -4.47 12.87
CA ALA A 97 7.70 -4.55 13.48
C ALA A 97 8.81 -4.64 12.43
N LEU A 98 8.61 -5.38 11.34
CA LEU A 98 9.53 -5.45 10.22
C LEU A 98 9.66 -4.11 9.49
N PHE A 99 8.55 -3.42 9.21
CA PHE A 99 8.54 -2.09 8.58
C PHE A 99 9.31 -1.06 9.41
N VAL A 100 9.08 -1.04 10.72
CA VAL A 100 9.78 -0.16 11.66
C VAL A 100 11.26 -0.53 11.76
N GLY A 101 11.56 -1.83 11.87
CA GLY A 101 12.94 -2.34 11.93
C GLY A 101 13.75 -2.01 10.68
N LEU A 102 13.19 -2.21 9.49
CA LEU A 102 13.81 -1.86 8.21
C LEU A 102 13.99 -0.34 8.07
N SER A 103 13.02 0.46 8.52
CA SER A 103 13.14 1.92 8.54
C SER A 103 14.28 2.38 9.47
N PHE A 104 14.40 1.75 10.64
CA PHE A 104 15.45 2.04 11.61
C PHE A 104 16.84 1.62 11.12
N LEU A 105 16.98 0.42 10.55
CA LEU A 105 18.22 -0.07 9.94
C LEU A 105 18.69 0.84 8.81
N ALA A 106 17.76 1.24 7.95
CA ALA A 106 18.06 2.14 6.85
C ALA A 106 18.51 3.52 7.38
N TRP A 107 17.91 4.03 8.46
CA TRP A 107 18.32 5.30 9.09
C TRP A 107 19.74 5.24 9.66
N ILE A 108 20.11 4.13 10.31
CA ILE A 108 21.48 3.90 10.79
C ILE A 108 22.46 3.86 9.61
N GLY A 109 22.09 3.18 8.51
CA GLY A 109 22.89 3.12 7.29
C GLY A 109 23.12 4.50 6.67
N MET A 110 22.10 5.35 6.65
CA MET A 110 22.22 6.73 6.16
C MET A 110 23.19 7.55 7.02
N LYS A 111 23.09 7.47 8.35
CA LYS A 111 24.00 8.20 9.26
C LYS A 111 25.46 7.81 9.06
N LYS A 112 25.75 6.51 8.89
CA LYS A 112 27.11 6.03 8.59
C LYS A 112 27.65 6.57 7.27
N SER A 113 26.80 6.68 6.25
CA SER A 113 27.19 7.23 4.95
C SER A 113 27.54 8.73 5.01
N LEU A 114 26.94 9.47 5.94
CA LEU A 114 27.22 10.90 6.14
C LEU A 114 28.50 11.16 6.94
N SER A 115 28.88 10.24 7.85
CA SER A 115 30.06 10.41 8.72
C SER A 115 31.38 9.95 8.10
N THR A 116 31.34 9.42 6.87
CA THR A 116 32.52 8.90 6.14
C THR A 116 33.00 9.87 5.06
N GLN A 117 32.35 11.04 4.93
CA GLN A 117 32.81 12.18 4.14
C GLN A 117 33.28 13.30 5.08
#